data_AF-A0A955DXY2-F1
#
_entry.id   AF-A0A955DXY2-F1
#
_cell.length_a   1.000
_cell.length_b   1.000
_cell.length_c   1.000
_cell.angle_alpha   90.00
_cell.angle_beta   90.00
_cell.angle_gamma   90.00
#
_symmetry.space_group_name_H-M   'P 1'
#
loop_
_entity.id
_entity.type
_entity.pdbx_description
1 polymer ?
#
loop_
_entity_poly.entity_id
_entity_poly.type
_entity_poly.pdbx_seq_one_letter_code
_entity_poly.pdbx_strand_id
1 'polypeptide(L)'
;MDGTRLQLDSKPRVTPLGDRLAFVIGAFRSGTTLLRKILDAHPEVRAPAESWFLLPLLNLWDGKGEHPEFRPSQASAALRGL
;
A
#
# COMPACT_ATOMS: atom_id res chain seq x y z
N MET A 1 -33.66 -25.25 -4.24
CA MET A 1 -32.36 -25.74 -3.74
C MET A 1 -31.44 -25.68 -4.94
N ASP A 2 -30.68 -24.61 -5.14
CA ASP A 2 -29.37 -24.46 -4.52
C ASP A 2 -28.85 -23.00 -4.59
N GLY A 3 -29.01 -22.25 -3.50
CA GLY A 3 -27.92 -22.04 -2.54
C GLY A 3 -26.65 -21.25 -2.90
N THR A 4 -26.33 -20.92 -4.16
CA THR A 4 -25.02 -20.29 -4.49
C THR A 4 -25.01 -18.78 -4.24
N ARG A 5 -25.37 -18.38 -3.02
CA ARG A 5 -25.08 -17.05 -2.48
C ARG A 5 -23.58 -17.01 -2.26
N LEU A 6 -22.83 -16.40 -3.19
CA LEU A 6 -21.45 -16.01 -2.96
C LEU A 6 -21.45 -15.14 -1.70
N GLN A 7 -21.14 -15.74 -0.55
CA GLN A 7 -20.84 -15.02 0.66
C GLN A 7 -19.58 -14.23 0.34
N LEU A 8 -19.78 -12.97 -0.07
CA LEU A 8 -18.75 -11.96 -0.11
C LEU A 8 -18.31 -11.77 1.34
N ASP A 9 -17.29 -12.53 1.71
CA ASP A 9 -16.53 -12.31 2.92
C ASP A 9 -16.19 -10.82 2.97
N SER A 10 -16.76 -10.13 3.94
CA SER A 10 -16.97 -8.68 3.98
C SER A 10 -15.70 -7.86 4.28
N LYS A 11 -14.53 -8.48 4.09
CA LYS A 11 -13.23 -7.87 4.33
C LYS A 11 -12.50 -7.75 2.99
N PRO A 12 -12.12 -6.55 2.54
CA PRO A 12 -11.42 -6.39 1.26
C PRO A 12 -10.06 -7.09 1.37
N ARG A 13 -9.94 -8.27 0.75
CA ARG A 13 -8.67 -8.96 0.57
C ARG A 13 -8.10 -8.53 -0.78
N VAL A 14 -6.97 -7.83 -0.76
CA VAL A 14 -6.14 -7.65 -1.96
C VAL A 14 -5.71 -9.05 -2.42
N THR A 15 -5.90 -9.36 -3.70
CA THR A 15 -5.50 -10.69 -4.23
C THR A 15 -3.99 -10.77 -4.35
N PRO A 16 -3.38 -11.97 -4.44
CA PRO A 16 -1.94 -12.11 -4.67
C PRO A 16 -1.46 -11.44 -5.96
N LEU A 17 -2.36 -11.28 -6.94
CA LEU A 17 -2.10 -10.57 -8.20
C LEU A 17 -2.22 -9.04 -8.06
N GLY A 18 -2.66 -8.55 -6.90
CA GLY A 18 -2.83 -7.12 -6.63
C GLY A 18 -4.18 -6.55 -7.04
N ASP A 19 -5.21 -7.36 -7.28
CA ASP A 19 -6.54 -6.84 -7.61
C ASP A 19 -7.04 -5.92 -6.49
N ARG A 20 -7.66 -4.80 -6.88
CA ARG A 20 -8.20 -3.76 -5.99
C ARG A 20 -7.14 -2.97 -5.22
N LEU A 21 -5.86 -3.05 -5.60
CA LEU A 21 -4.82 -2.14 -5.14
C LEU A 21 -4.87 -0.83 -5.95
N ALA A 22 -4.68 0.29 -5.26
CA ALA A 22 -4.55 1.61 -5.87
C ALA A 22 -3.27 2.30 -5.40
N PHE A 23 -2.61 3.03 -6.30
CA PHE A 23 -1.41 3.81 -5.99
C PHE A 23 -1.71 5.30 -6.07
N VAL A 24 -1.37 6.02 -5.00
CA VAL A 24 -1.38 7.49 -5.01
C VAL A 24 0.00 7.98 -5.43
N ILE A 25 0.08 8.57 -6.63
CA ILE A 25 1.33 9.08 -7.22
C ILE A 25 1.23 10.59 -7.35
N GLY A 26 2.25 11.31 -6.91
CA GLY A 26 2.31 12.77 -6.98
C GLY A 26 3.71 13.30 -6.68
N ALA A 27 3.93 14.58 -6.99
CA ALA A 27 5.17 15.26 -6.68
C ALA A 27 5.36 15.45 -5.16
N PHE A 28 6.60 15.68 -4.71
CA PHE A 28 6.86 15.96 -3.30
C PHE A 28 6.08 17.21 -2.84
N ARG A 29 5.46 17.13 -1.66
CA ARG A 29 4.59 18.18 -1.07
C ARG A 29 3.31 18.51 -1.85
N SER A 30 2.86 17.68 -2.80
CA SER A 30 1.60 17.91 -3.54
C SER A 30 0.32 17.53 -2.78
N GLY A 31 0.39 17.33 -1.47
CA GLY A 31 -0.76 16.92 -0.66
C GLY A 31 -1.11 15.43 -0.69
N THR A 32 -0.24 14.56 -1.21
CA THR A 32 -0.46 13.10 -1.23
C THR A 32 -0.68 12.51 0.16
N THR A 33 0.00 13.02 1.19
CA THR A 33 -0.22 12.62 2.59
C THR A 33 -1.63 12.95 3.08
N LEU A 34 -2.20 14.10 2.68
CA LEU A 34 -3.57 14.48 3.04
C LEU A 34 -4.57 13.57 2.33
N LEU A 35 -4.41 13.39 1.01
CA LEU A 35 -5.27 12.49 0.22
C LEU A 35 -5.26 11.07 0.80
N ARG A 36 -4.09 10.53 1.11
CA ARG A 36 -3.94 9.22 1.77
C ARG A 36 -4.74 9.14 3.07
N LYS A 37 -4.68 10.17 3.92
CA LYS A 37 -5.45 10.20 5.19
C LYS A 37 -6.96 10.25 4.96
N ILE A 38 -7.42 10.98 3.95
CA ILE A 38 -8.85 11.03 3.58
C ILE A 38 -9.31 9.64 3.13
N LEU A 39 -8.50 8.94 2.31
CA LEU A 39 -8.78 7.58 1.87
C LEU A 39 -8.78 6.58 3.04
N ASP A 40 -7.82 6.66 3.95
CA ASP A 40 -7.74 5.76 5.12
C ASP A 40 -8.89 5.97 6.12
N ALA A 41 -9.59 7.11 6.06
CA ALA A 41 -10.79 7.36 6.85
C ALA A 41 -12.04 6.64 6.29
N HIS A 42 -11.99 6.14 5.06
CA HIS A 42 -13.12 5.45 4.44
C HIS A 42 -13.20 4.00 4.95
N PRO A 43 -14.39 3.48 5.34
CA PRO A 43 -14.52 2.17 5.99
C PRO A 43 -14.07 0.99 5.13
N GLU A 44 -14.08 1.15 3.80
CA GLU A 44 -13.71 0.10 2.86
C GLU A 44 -12.31 0.27 2.25
N VAL A 45 -11.59 1.36 2.58
CA VAL A 45 -10.28 1.66 2.01
C VAL A 45 -9.24 1.69 3.12
N ARG A 46 -8.18 0.89 2.94
CA ARG A 46 -7.01 0.90 3.83
C ARG A 46 -5.85 1.57 3.10
N ALA A 47 -5.45 2.75 3.57
CA ALA A 47 -4.35 3.53 3.01
C ALA A 47 -3.30 3.82 4.11
N PRO A 48 -2.48 2.81 4.46
CA PRO A 48 -1.55 2.87 5.58
C PRO A 48 -0.41 3.86 5.33
N ALA A 49 0.49 4.01 6.30
CA ALA A 49 1.65 4.89 6.18
C ALA A 49 2.46 4.62 4.90
N GLU A 50 3.26 5.62 4.47
CA GLU A 50 4.00 5.58 3.21
C GLU A 50 4.77 4.26 3.03
N SER A 51 4.67 3.69 1.84
CA SER A 51 5.26 2.40 1.46
C SER A 51 6.76 2.55 1.19
N TRP A 52 7.52 2.87 2.24
CA TRP A 52 8.98 3.04 2.21
C TRP A 52 9.75 1.79 1.77
N PHE A 53 9.09 0.63 1.67
CA PHE A 53 9.67 -0.60 1.15
C PHE A 53 9.72 -0.65 -0.38
N LEU A 54 8.88 0.11 -1.10
CA LEU A 54 8.84 0.10 -2.56
C LEU A 54 10.11 0.70 -3.19
N LEU A 55 10.70 1.73 -2.57
CA LEU A 55 11.92 2.38 -3.07
C LEU A 55 13.12 1.40 -3.07
N PRO A 56 13.42 0.67 -1.98
CA PRO A 56 14.41 -0.41 -1.99
C PRO A 56 14.18 -1.46 -3.09
N LEU A 57 12.93 -1.91 -3.26
CA LEU A 57 12.60 -2.92 -4.26
C LEU A 57 12.83 -2.41 -5.69
N LEU A 58 12.56 -1.14 -5.95
CA LEU A 58 12.84 -0.51 -7.23
C LEU A 58 14.34 -0.47 -7.54
N ASN A 59 15.18 -0.16 -6.54
CA ASN A 59 16.64 -0.16 -6.73
C ASN A 59 17.18 -1.57 -6.99
N LEU A 60 16.65 -2.57 -6.26
CA LEU A 60 16.98 -3.97 -6.49
C LEU A 60 16.61 -4.39 -7.92
N TRP A 61 15.45 -3.97 -8.41
CA TRP A 61 15.00 -4.24 -9.78
C TRP A 61 15.88 -3.56 -10.83
N ASP A 62 16.30 -2.31 -10.62
CA ASP A 62 17.12 -1.53 -11.57
C ASP A 62 18.60 -1.97 -11.60
N GLY A 63 18.99 -2.98 -10.80
CA GLY A 63 20.38 -3.46 -10.70
C GLY A 63 21.35 -2.44 -10.09
N LYS A 64 20.84 -1.29 -9.64
CA LYS A 64 21.59 -0.25 -8.94
C LYS A 64 21.53 -0.53 -7.45
N GLY A 65 22.48 -1.33 -6.97
CA GLY A 65 22.65 -1.62 -5.53
C GLY A 65 23.03 -0.41 -4.65
N GLU A 66 22.76 0.82 -5.09
CA GLU A 66 23.06 2.04 -4.34
C GLU A 66 21.77 2.67 -3.81
N HIS A 67 21.59 2.56 -2.50
CA HIS A 67 20.43 3.03 -1.76
C HIS A 67 20.33 4.58 -1.77
N PRO A 68 19.21 5.21 -2.19
CA PRO A 68 18.63 6.29 -1.40
C PRO A 68 18.38 5.72 0.01
N GLU A 69 18.89 6.39 1.05
CA GLU A 69 18.95 5.89 2.43
C GLU A 69 17.70 5.10 2.84
N PHE A 70 17.78 3.77 2.78
CA PHE A 70 16.73 2.94 3.36
C PHE A 70 16.81 3.08 4.87
N ARG A 71 15.78 3.70 5.43
CA ARG A 71 15.58 3.84 6.88
C ARG A 71 14.80 2.61 7.35
N PRO A 72 15.44 1.57 7.92
CA PRO A 72 14.77 0.30 8.23
C PRO A 72 13.67 0.49 9.27
N SER A 73 13.82 1.49 10.14
CA SER A 73 12.82 1.88 11.14
C SER A 73 11.49 2.33 10.50
N GLN A 74 11.54 3.06 9.39
CA GLN A 74 10.36 3.55 8.67
C GLN A 74 9.66 2.41 7.92
N ALA A 75 10.42 1.55 7.23
CA ALA A 75 9.87 0.38 6.57
C ALA A 75 9.22 -0.60 7.57
N SER A 76 9.89 -0.85 8.70
CA SER A 76 9.37 -1.69 9.77
C SER A 76 8.11 -1.11 10.42
N ALA A 77 8.03 0.23 10.57
CA ALA A 77 6.81 0.89 11.05
C ALA A 77 5.65 0.78 10.04
N ALA A 78 5.92 0.89 8.74
CA ALA A 78 4.92 0.69 7.69
C ALA A 78 4.39 -0.75 7.67
N LEU A 79 5.28 -1.75 7.80
CA LEU A 79 4.91 -3.17 7.84
C LEU A 79 4.12 -3.55 9.09
N ARG A 80 4.40 -2.94 10.24
CA ARG A 80 3.64 -3.17 11.48
C ARG A 80 2.24 -2.53 11.47
N GLY A 81 1.97 -1.60 10.56
CA GLY A 81 0.68 -0.91 10.43
C GLY A 81 -0.26 -1.51 9.38
N LEU A 82 0.22 -2.49 8.59
CA LEU A 82 -0.58 -3.32 7.69
C LEU A 82 -1.38 -4.35 8.49
#